data_AF-Q02697-F1
#
_entry.id   AF-Q02697-F1
#
_cell.length_a   1.000
_cell.length_b   1.000
_cell.length_c   1.000
_cell.angle_alpha   90.00
_cell.angle_beta   90.00
_cell.angle_gamma   90.00
#
_symmetry.space_group_name_H-M   'P 1'
#
loop_
_entity.id
_entity.type
_entity.pdbx_description
1 polymer ?
#
loop_
_entity_poly.entity_id
_entity_poly.type
_entity_poly.pdbx_seq_one_letter_code
_entity_poly.pdbx_strand_id
1 'polypeptide(L)'
;RTHSVSSSFKKYYHTSTTDKLINGLYLNRKAPIKPFKDNVIKTCEDLLSPSDLKTFFRSIKSKGGIYIFTYKENPEIFYIGRAKNFRNRFKAHLNINLQDKFHIFANAVGWDKFHFSIIQICSLDIQKERENYYLQKYLPLLNTIYKSEMYTIQNYDSLHEILKLKQLEWNKDNKYSGIPVYLYTYSEGSLKDNYIKFESINKLSQYLNISRETINIYLNTYVPYKSNIFLTDLIVDFELIDKLVSDTIQGLDLDRTISKKVWVYSIDTKSNIVKNIYNSIGETIKILNVSHNLVNNHLDKWIPGGIKNNYLFSNELDNLNIERLKEVHLSRKHNNLNVWIYNANTLELIGNFNSIKKAADYFNVDYRSLINHLDTKEAINKGGKFIYLFKNELDTEDLNLLSNKFNKVSNMTTSIWVYKYVDDKLTLINDNKPSYISKLSLSKDLKISVKTINKYLDSNESYKGYYFYSICK
;
A
#
# COMPACT_ATOMS: atom_id res chain seq x y z
N ARG A 1 6.50 30.77 -50.00
CA ARG A 1 7.95 30.47 -49.86
C ARG A 1 8.11 29.51 -48.69
N THR A 2 8.42 28.26 -48.99
CA THR A 2 8.67 27.17 -48.04
C THR A 2 10.05 27.34 -47.40
N HIS A 3 10.13 27.67 -46.11
CA HIS A 3 11.39 27.63 -45.38
C HIS A 3 11.68 26.19 -44.92
N SER A 4 12.58 25.53 -45.64
CA SER A 4 13.25 24.32 -45.19
C SER A 4 14.22 24.69 -44.07
N VAL A 5 13.89 24.31 -42.83
CA VAL A 5 14.84 24.37 -41.72
C VAL A 5 15.68 23.10 -41.81
N SER A 6 16.87 23.19 -42.41
CA SER A 6 17.89 22.14 -42.28
C SER A 6 18.59 22.32 -40.94
N SER A 7 18.15 21.61 -39.90
CA SER A 7 18.93 21.49 -38.67
C SER A 7 20.10 20.53 -38.96
N SER A 8 21.29 21.09 -39.18
CA SER A 8 22.52 20.33 -39.29
C SER A 8 22.83 19.67 -37.94
N PHE A 9 22.47 18.40 -37.78
CA PHE A 9 22.88 17.59 -36.64
C PHE A 9 24.38 17.34 -36.74
N LYS A 10 25.17 17.95 -35.83
CA LYS A 10 26.58 17.62 -35.67
C LYS A 10 26.69 16.18 -35.17
N LYS A 11 27.04 15.26 -36.06
CA LYS A 11 27.42 13.89 -35.69
C LYS A 11 28.79 13.91 -35.02
N TYR A 12 28.83 13.69 -33.71
CA TYR A 12 30.07 13.39 -33.01
C TYR A 12 30.27 11.87 -33.04
N TYR A 13 31.15 11.40 -33.92
CA TYR A 13 31.60 10.01 -33.94
C TYR A 13 32.77 9.85 -32.97
N HIS A 14 32.57 9.25 -31.80
CA HIS A 14 33.64 8.63 -31.01
C HIS A 14 33.09 7.54 -30.08
N THR A 15 33.46 6.30 -30.34
CA THR A 15 33.05 5.11 -29.56
C THR A 15 33.61 5.11 -28.14
N SER A 16 34.80 5.66 -27.91
CA SER A 16 35.41 5.74 -26.56
C SER A 16 34.71 6.73 -25.62
N THR A 17 33.91 7.65 -26.16
CA THR A 17 33.14 8.64 -25.37
C THR A 17 31.80 8.05 -24.92
N THR A 18 31.18 7.22 -25.77
CA THR A 18 29.90 6.57 -25.46
C THR A 18 30.02 5.64 -24.25
N ASP A 19 31.06 4.81 -24.18
CA ASP A 19 31.27 3.92 -23.03
C ASP A 19 31.48 4.69 -21.74
N LYS A 20 32.22 5.81 -21.79
CA LYS A 20 32.40 6.69 -20.63
C LYS A 20 31.08 7.33 -20.20
N LEU A 21 30.24 7.74 -21.14
CA LEU A 21 28.90 8.30 -20.86
C LEU A 21 27.98 7.25 -20.25
N ILE A 22 27.92 6.05 -20.85
CA ILE A 22 27.13 4.92 -20.36
C ILE A 22 27.56 4.59 -18.93
N ASN A 23 28.86 4.41 -18.69
CA ASN A 23 29.38 4.13 -17.36
C ASN A 23 29.05 5.24 -16.35
N GLY A 24 29.11 6.51 -16.79
CA GLY A 24 28.68 7.65 -15.98
C GLY A 24 27.23 7.59 -15.52
N LEU A 25 26.33 6.93 -16.27
CA LEU A 25 24.93 6.74 -15.85
C LEU A 25 24.80 5.81 -14.64
N TYR A 26 25.75 4.88 -14.47
CA TYR A 26 25.76 3.83 -13.44
C TYR A 26 26.62 4.17 -12.23
N LEU A 27 27.66 5.00 -12.39
CA LEU A 27 28.68 5.24 -11.37
C LEU A 27 28.10 5.46 -9.96
N ASN A 28 27.05 6.28 -9.83
CA ASN A 28 26.40 6.59 -8.55
C ASN A 28 24.97 6.04 -8.45
N ARG A 29 24.61 5.08 -9.30
CA ARG A 29 23.28 4.49 -9.27
C ARG A 29 23.21 3.44 -8.17
N LYS A 30 22.38 3.73 -7.18
CA LYS A 30 22.11 2.83 -6.04
C LYS A 30 20.87 1.94 -6.20
N ALA A 31 19.98 2.25 -7.14
CA ALA A 31 18.79 1.44 -7.41
C ALA A 31 19.12 0.32 -8.41
N PRO A 32 18.48 -0.87 -8.32
CA PRO A 32 18.74 -1.95 -9.25
C PRO A 32 18.26 -1.55 -10.65
N ILE A 33 18.87 -2.14 -11.67
CA ILE A 33 18.43 -1.95 -13.05
C ILE A 33 17.26 -2.90 -13.29
N LYS A 34 16.13 -2.36 -13.73
CA LYS A 34 14.97 -3.16 -14.11
C LYS A 34 14.74 -3.01 -15.62
N PRO A 35 14.92 -4.07 -16.42
CA PRO A 35 14.62 -4.00 -17.84
C PRO A 35 13.12 -3.74 -18.04
N PHE A 36 12.79 -2.98 -19.07
CA PHE A 36 11.40 -2.77 -19.47
C PHE A 36 10.85 -4.06 -20.08
N LYS A 37 9.71 -4.55 -19.58
CA LYS A 37 9.10 -5.84 -19.98
C LYS A 37 7.63 -5.73 -20.41
N ASP A 38 7.01 -4.56 -20.28
CA ASP A 38 5.62 -4.38 -20.68
C ASP A 38 5.49 -4.27 -22.20
N ASN A 39 4.30 -4.57 -22.74
CA ASN A 39 4.04 -4.43 -24.17
C ASN A 39 4.04 -2.95 -24.59
N VAL A 40 4.60 -2.67 -25.77
CA VAL A 40 4.50 -1.36 -26.42
C VAL A 40 3.39 -1.38 -27.47
N ILE A 41 2.62 -0.29 -27.55
CA ILE A 41 1.53 -0.15 -28.53
C ILE A 41 2.10 0.08 -29.93
N LYS A 42 3.13 0.93 -30.02
CA LYS A 42 3.77 1.28 -31.30
C LYS A 42 5.15 1.87 -31.07
N THR A 43 6.08 1.58 -31.97
CA THR A 43 7.44 2.13 -31.97
C THR A 43 7.74 2.89 -33.26
N CYS A 44 8.49 3.98 -33.14
CA CYS A 44 9.17 4.66 -34.23
C CYS A 44 10.67 4.36 -34.09
N GLU A 45 11.21 3.57 -35.01
CA GLU A 45 12.61 3.12 -34.97
C GLU A 45 13.58 4.22 -35.42
N ASP A 46 13.25 4.94 -36.50
CA ASP A 46 14.06 6.05 -36.99
C ASP A 46 13.45 7.39 -36.57
N LEU A 47 14.15 8.09 -35.67
CA LEU A 47 13.73 9.39 -35.13
C LEU A 47 14.16 10.57 -35.98
N LEU A 48 14.98 10.36 -37.01
CA LEU A 48 15.43 11.40 -37.94
C LEU A 48 14.70 11.34 -39.27
N SER A 49 14.08 10.20 -39.62
CA SER A 49 13.26 10.03 -40.83
C SER A 49 11.92 10.79 -40.76
N PRO A 50 11.73 11.87 -41.55
CA PRO A 50 10.49 12.63 -41.51
C PRO A 50 9.27 11.83 -42.00
N SER A 51 9.48 10.87 -42.91
CA SER A 51 8.44 9.96 -43.41
C SER A 51 7.97 9.00 -42.32
N ASP A 52 8.89 8.42 -41.55
CA ASP A 52 8.55 7.46 -40.51
C ASP A 52 7.85 8.16 -39.35
N LEU A 53 8.36 9.32 -38.93
CA LEU A 53 7.70 10.16 -37.94
C LEU A 53 6.28 10.58 -38.38
N LYS A 54 6.11 10.96 -39.65
CA LYS A 54 4.79 11.34 -40.19
C LYS A 54 3.83 10.15 -40.15
N THR A 55 4.27 8.97 -40.58
CA THR A 55 3.47 7.74 -40.59
C THR A 55 3.12 7.30 -39.16
N PHE A 56 4.10 7.32 -38.26
CA PHE A 56 3.93 7.02 -36.85
C PHE A 56 2.90 7.95 -36.19
N PHE A 57 3.08 9.27 -36.24
CA PHE A 57 2.17 10.21 -35.57
C PHE A 57 0.80 10.32 -36.24
N ARG A 58 0.68 10.06 -37.55
CA ARG A 58 -0.62 9.99 -38.25
C ARG A 58 -1.49 8.88 -37.66
N SER A 59 -0.89 7.73 -37.34
CA SER A 59 -1.63 6.58 -36.79
C SER A 59 -2.16 6.81 -35.38
N ILE A 60 -1.56 7.73 -34.61
CA ILE A 60 -1.89 7.97 -33.20
C ILE A 60 -2.87 9.15 -33.04
N LYS A 61 -3.21 9.87 -34.13
CA LYS A 61 -4.26 10.92 -34.21
C LYS A 61 -4.30 11.88 -33.00
N SER A 62 -3.19 12.53 -32.67
CA SER A 62 -3.11 13.53 -31.59
C SER A 62 -3.43 13.02 -30.17
N LYS A 63 -3.43 11.71 -29.94
CA LYS A 63 -3.61 11.13 -28.60
C LYS A 63 -2.44 11.46 -27.67
N GLY A 64 -2.70 11.31 -26.37
CA GLY A 64 -1.73 11.42 -25.29
C GLY A 64 -1.67 10.16 -24.44
N GLY A 65 -0.72 10.13 -23.51
CA GLY A 65 -0.48 9.01 -22.60
C GLY A 65 0.98 8.91 -22.17
N ILE A 66 1.47 7.68 -22.01
CA ILE A 66 2.83 7.35 -21.56
C ILE A 66 3.66 6.84 -22.74
N TYR A 67 4.90 7.33 -22.83
CA TYR A 67 5.88 6.96 -23.85
C TYR A 67 7.23 6.61 -23.22
N ILE A 68 8.08 5.99 -24.03
CA ILE A 68 9.45 5.61 -23.68
C ILE A 68 10.40 5.95 -24.83
N PHE A 69 11.58 6.47 -24.48
CA PHE A 69 12.74 6.50 -25.35
C PHE A 69 13.70 5.41 -24.88
N THR A 70 14.11 4.51 -25.76
CA THR A 70 15.04 3.43 -25.43
C THR A 70 16.27 3.53 -26.32
N TYR A 71 17.44 3.39 -25.70
CA TYR A 71 18.71 3.40 -26.40
C TYR A 71 18.92 2.06 -27.13
N LYS A 72 19.18 2.13 -28.44
CA LYS A 72 19.23 0.94 -29.31
C LYS A 72 20.36 -0.03 -28.97
N GLU A 73 21.52 0.50 -28.56
CA GLU A 73 22.70 -0.33 -28.28
C GLU A 73 22.64 -0.96 -26.88
N ASN A 74 21.82 -0.43 -25.97
CA ASN A 74 21.57 -1.02 -24.66
C ASN A 74 20.13 -0.72 -24.18
N PRO A 75 19.20 -1.68 -24.35
CA PRO A 75 17.79 -1.51 -23.99
C PRO A 75 17.50 -1.27 -22.50
N GLU A 76 18.48 -1.47 -21.60
CA GLU A 76 18.34 -1.12 -20.18
C GLU A 76 18.41 0.40 -19.96
N ILE A 77 18.93 1.15 -20.93
CA ILE A 77 19.07 2.60 -20.90
C ILE A 77 17.86 3.23 -21.58
N PHE A 78 16.89 3.64 -20.78
CA PHE A 78 15.67 4.26 -21.28
C PHE A 78 15.18 5.42 -20.40
N TYR A 79 14.31 6.22 -20.99
CA TYR A 79 13.56 7.33 -20.38
C TYR A 79 12.07 7.09 -20.56
N ILE A 80 11.27 7.27 -19.51
CA ILE A 80 9.80 7.21 -19.55
C ILE A 80 9.23 8.60 -19.25
N GLY A 81 8.21 9.00 -20.02
CA GLY A 81 7.53 10.27 -19.79
C GLY A 81 6.05 10.26 -20.18
N ARG A 82 5.35 11.34 -19.84
CA ARG A 82 3.95 11.57 -20.23
C ARG A 82 3.74 12.74 -21.20
N ALA A 83 2.74 12.59 -22.06
CA ALA A 83 2.37 13.59 -23.06
C ALA A 83 0.87 13.79 -23.16
N LYS A 84 0.42 15.06 -23.16
CA LYS A 84 -0.95 15.42 -23.59
C LYS A 84 -1.17 15.07 -25.07
N ASN A 85 -0.13 15.25 -25.87
CA ASN A 85 -0.08 14.94 -27.30
C ASN A 85 1.34 14.45 -27.62
N PHE A 86 1.47 13.21 -28.08
CA PHE A 86 2.79 12.59 -28.31
C PHE A 86 3.62 13.34 -29.34
N ARG A 87 3.01 13.83 -30.44
CA ARG A 87 3.74 14.55 -31.51
C ARG A 87 4.34 15.85 -30.98
N ASN A 88 3.56 16.62 -30.23
CA ASN A 88 4.03 17.89 -29.68
C ASN A 88 5.12 17.66 -28.63
N ARG A 89 4.97 16.65 -27.77
CA ARG A 89 5.99 16.31 -26.77
C ARG A 89 7.28 15.81 -27.40
N PHE A 90 7.20 14.95 -28.42
CA PHE A 90 8.37 14.48 -29.15
C PHE A 90 9.15 15.64 -29.78
N LYS A 91 8.46 16.54 -30.48
CA LYS A 91 9.09 17.76 -31.03
C LYS A 91 9.73 18.63 -29.94
N ALA A 92 9.09 18.73 -28.78
CA ALA A 92 9.64 19.48 -27.66
C ALA A 92 10.98 18.86 -27.18
N HIS A 93 11.09 17.54 -27.07
CA HIS A 93 12.36 16.90 -26.72
C HIS A 93 13.49 17.24 -27.67
N LEU A 94 13.23 17.25 -28.98
CA LEU A 94 14.25 17.57 -29.99
C LEU A 94 14.66 19.04 -30.00
N ASN A 95 13.75 19.93 -29.60
CA ASN A 95 13.96 21.38 -29.72
C ASN A 95 14.42 22.06 -28.42
N ILE A 96 14.39 21.36 -27.27
CA ILE A 96 14.77 21.95 -25.99
C ILE A 96 16.17 21.51 -25.59
N ASN A 97 17.03 22.48 -25.28
CA ASN A 97 18.33 22.24 -24.67
C ASN A 97 18.19 22.12 -23.14
N LEU A 98 17.47 21.10 -22.67
CA LEU A 98 17.38 20.80 -21.24
C LEU A 98 18.72 20.23 -20.76
N GLN A 99 19.11 20.61 -19.55
CA GLN A 99 20.29 20.07 -18.86
C GLN A 99 19.93 18.88 -17.96
N ASP A 100 18.82 18.20 -18.26
CA ASP A 100 18.48 16.96 -17.56
C ASP A 100 19.27 15.77 -18.13
N LYS A 101 19.34 14.69 -17.34
CA LYS A 101 20.15 13.51 -17.64
C LYS A 101 19.78 12.88 -18.99
N PHE A 102 18.49 12.87 -19.35
CA PHE A 102 18.03 12.31 -20.61
C PHE A 102 18.53 13.13 -21.80
N HIS A 103 18.34 14.45 -21.78
CA HIS A 103 18.72 15.30 -22.91
C HIS A 103 20.25 15.44 -23.03
N ILE A 104 20.98 15.51 -21.91
CA ILE A 104 22.45 15.48 -21.93
C ILE A 104 22.95 14.20 -22.61
N PHE A 105 22.41 13.04 -22.20
CA PHE A 105 22.81 11.76 -22.76
C PHE A 105 22.40 11.64 -24.24
N ALA A 106 21.14 11.95 -24.59
CA ALA A 106 20.63 11.86 -25.96
C ALA A 106 21.38 12.79 -26.93
N ASN A 107 21.70 14.02 -26.51
CA ASN A 107 22.48 14.95 -27.32
C ASN A 107 23.93 14.50 -27.51
N ALA A 108 24.50 13.79 -26.53
CA ALA A 108 25.87 13.29 -26.59
C ALA A 108 26.02 12.05 -27.49
N VAL A 109 25.07 11.10 -27.40
CA VAL A 109 25.14 9.83 -28.18
C VAL A 109 24.44 9.92 -29.54
N GLY A 110 23.55 10.90 -29.73
CA GLY A 110 22.76 11.10 -30.95
C GLY A 110 21.34 10.56 -30.84
N TRP A 111 20.37 11.33 -31.34
CA TRP A 111 18.95 10.97 -31.32
C TRP A 111 18.60 9.80 -32.24
N ASP A 112 19.40 9.53 -33.29
CA ASP A 112 19.26 8.36 -34.17
C ASP A 112 19.52 7.03 -33.45
N LYS A 113 20.21 7.08 -32.30
CA LYS A 113 20.49 5.92 -31.45
C LYS A 113 19.35 5.55 -30.51
N PHE A 114 18.23 6.25 -30.59
CA PHE A 114 17.02 5.94 -29.82
C PHE A 114 15.90 5.46 -30.73
N HIS A 115 15.00 4.66 -30.15
CA HIS A 115 13.65 4.51 -30.68
C HIS A 115 12.65 5.17 -29.71
N PHE A 116 11.50 5.60 -30.24
CA PHE A 116 10.43 6.24 -29.48
C PHE A 116 9.19 5.35 -29.52
N SER A 117 8.73 4.88 -28.37
CA SER A 117 7.61 3.95 -28.28
C SER A 117 6.49 4.50 -27.41
N ILE A 118 5.25 4.20 -27.79
CA ILE A 118 4.07 4.46 -26.97
C ILE A 118 3.81 3.24 -26.11
N ILE A 119 3.81 3.42 -24.80
CA ILE A 119 3.52 2.35 -23.84
C ILE A 119 2.02 2.27 -23.58
N GLN A 120 1.38 3.41 -23.34
CA GLN A 120 -0.02 3.45 -22.96
C GLN A 120 -0.69 4.72 -23.48
N ILE A 121 -1.87 4.59 -24.07
CA ILE A 121 -2.75 5.72 -24.39
C ILE A 121 -3.73 5.90 -23.22
N CYS A 122 -3.78 7.08 -22.63
CA CYS A 122 -4.66 7.37 -21.50
C CYS A 122 -5.06 8.85 -21.41
N SER A 123 -6.17 9.12 -20.73
CA SER A 123 -6.71 10.46 -20.51
C SER A 123 -5.83 11.29 -19.58
N LEU A 124 -5.92 12.62 -19.71
CA LEU A 124 -5.06 13.58 -19.02
C LEU A 124 -5.08 13.45 -17.50
N ASP A 125 -6.23 13.11 -16.95
CA ASP A 125 -6.50 13.01 -15.51
C ASP A 125 -5.78 11.83 -14.84
N ILE A 126 -5.46 10.76 -15.60
CA ILE A 126 -4.72 9.59 -15.08
C ILE A 126 -3.25 9.54 -15.51
N GLN A 127 -2.82 10.39 -16.45
CA GLN A 127 -1.44 10.37 -16.96
C GLN A 127 -0.35 10.53 -15.88
N LYS A 128 -0.55 11.40 -14.88
CA LYS A 128 0.42 11.59 -13.78
C LYS A 128 0.64 10.31 -12.99
N GLU A 129 -0.46 9.64 -12.67
CA GLU A 129 -0.46 8.41 -11.90
C GLU A 129 0.15 7.24 -12.69
N ARG A 130 -0.20 7.13 -13.97
CA ARG A 130 0.37 6.11 -14.85
C ARG A 130 1.86 6.31 -15.09
N GLU A 131 2.33 7.55 -15.25
CA GLU A 131 3.77 7.83 -15.32
C GLU A 131 4.48 7.39 -14.04
N ASN A 132 3.94 7.74 -12.87
CA ASN A 132 4.50 7.32 -11.59
C ASN A 132 4.56 5.80 -11.46
N TYR A 133 3.51 5.08 -11.87
CA TYR A 133 3.50 3.62 -11.92
C TYR A 133 4.70 3.07 -12.70
N TYR A 134 4.96 3.58 -13.90
CA TYR A 134 6.07 3.11 -14.73
C TYR A 134 7.43 3.50 -14.17
N LEU A 135 7.57 4.71 -13.62
CA LEU A 135 8.81 5.17 -12.99
C LEU A 135 9.16 4.31 -11.77
N GLN A 136 8.18 3.98 -10.92
CA GLN A 136 8.37 3.11 -9.76
C GLN A 136 8.65 1.66 -10.18
N LYS A 137 7.94 1.16 -11.19
CA LYS A 137 8.09 -0.21 -11.68
C LYS A 137 9.44 -0.46 -12.32
N TYR A 138 9.95 0.47 -13.11
CA TYR A 138 11.12 0.24 -13.99
C TYR A 138 12.37 1.05 -13.64
N LEU A 139 12.26 2.06 -12.78
CA LEU A 139 13.39 2.85 -12.30
C LEU A 139 14.33 3.33 -13.44
N PRO A 140 13.82 3.94 -14.52
CA PRO A 140 14.58 4.26 -15.74
C PRO A 140 15.89 5.02 -15.46
N LEU A 141 16.96 4.66 -16.18
CA LEU A 141 18.29 5.25 -16.00
C LEU A 141 18.37 6.73 -16.39
N LEU A 142 17.64 7.12 -17.43
CA LEU A 142 17.72 8.45 -18.03
C LEU A 142 16.73 9.43 -17.42
N ASN A 143 15.73 8.96 -16.66
CA ASN A 143 14.94 9.85 -15.84
C ASN A 143 15.83 10.39 -14.72
N THR A 144 16.15 11.68 -14.81
CA THR A 144 16.55 12.46 -13.66
C THR A 144 15.58 12.17 -12.52
N ILE A 145 16.09 11.91 -11.31
CA ILE A 145 15.31 11.65 -10.08
C ILE A 145 14.57 12.94 -9.62
N TYR A 146 14.07 13.75 -10.56
CA TYR A 146 13.59 15.09 -10.31
C TYR A 146 12.08 15.10 -10.04
N LYS A 147 11.76 15.65 -8.85
CA LYS A 147 10.57 16.44 -8.55
C LYS A 147 9.20 15.74 -8.58
N SER A 148 9.11 14.47 -8.22
CA SER A 148 7.86 13.94 -7.64
C SER A 148 8.05 13.71 -6.14
N GLU A 149 7.68 14.74 -5.38
CA GLU A 149 7.34 14.81 -3.95
C GLU A 149 7.37 13.48 -3.16
N MET A 150 8.12 13.47 -2.05
CA MET A 150 8.13 12.55 -0.90
C MET A 150 8.28 11.03 -1.12
N TYR A 151 7.71 10.44 -2.16
CA TYR A 151 7.65 8.99 -2.35
C TYR A 151 8.98 8.38 -2.85
N THR A 152 9.82 9.13 -3.54
CA THR A 152 11.12 8.62 -4.05
C THR A 152 12.19 8.53 -2.97
N ILE A 153 12.17 9.44 -1.99
CA ILE A 153 13.00 9.36 -0.78
C ILE A 153 12.55 8.15 0.05
N GLN A 154 11.24 7.95 0.23
CA GLN A 154 10.71 6.77 0.92
C GLN A 154 11.07 5.47 0.19
N ASN A 155 11.02 5.41 -1.13
CA ASN A 155 11.40 4.22 -1.90
C ASN A 155 12.90 3.90 -1.79
N TYR A 156 13.73 4.94 -1.83
CA TYR A 156 15.17 4.81 -1.72
C TYR A 156 15.60 4.44 -0.29
N ASP A 157 15.07 5.13 0.72
CA ASP A 157 15.33 4.82 2.13
C ASP A 157 14.79 3.43 2.47
N SER A 158 13.62 3.06 1.96
CA SER A 158 13.09 1.70 2.10
C SER A 158 13.99 0.66 1.43
N LEU A 159 14.47 0.91 0.20
CA LEU A 159 15.36 -0.03 -0.48
C LEU A 159 16.70 -0.15 0.25
N HIS A 160 17.30 0.97 0.66
CA HIS A 160 18.56 0.96 1.38
C HIS A 160 18.41 0.24 2.73
N GLU A 161 17.35 0.52 3.49
CA GLU A 161 17.08 -0.17 4.76
C GLU A 161 16.79 -1.66 4.54
N ILE A 162 16.04 -2.04 3.50
CA ILE A 162 15.79 -3.45 3.16
C ILE A 162 17.11 -4.15 2.79
N LEU A 163 17.95 -3.53 1.96
CA LEU A 163 19.26 -4.11 1.58
C LEU A 163 20.18 -4.23 2.79
N LYS A 164 20.17 -3.23 3.68
CA LYS A 164 20.96 -3.23 4.92
C LYS A 164 20.48 -4.29 5.91
N LEU A 165 19.17 -4.52 6.02
CA LEU A 165 18.60 -5.61 6.82
C LEU A 165 18.92 -6.99 6.25
N LYS A 166 19.10 -7.10 4.93
CA LYS A 166 19.45 -8.33 4.23
C LYS A 166 20.95 -8.59 4.15
N GLN A 167 21.77 -7.57 4.39
CA GLN A 167 23.21 -7.71 4.39
C GLN A 167 23.62 -8.64 5.53
N LEU A 168 24.17 -9.81 5.19
CA LEU A 168 24.69 -10.73 6.19
C LEU A 168 25.78 -10.04 7.03
N GLU A 169 25.75 -10.29 8.34
CA GLU A 169 26.82 -9.84 9.23
C GLU A 169 28.13 -10.48 8.76
N TRP A 170 29.10 -9.65 8.42
CA TRP A 170 30.45 -10.07 8.13
C TRP A 170 31.38 -9.49 9.20
N ASN A 171 32.47 -10.22 9.45
CA ASN A 171 33.33 -9.96 10.59
C ASN A 171 34.10 -8.62 10.40
N LYS A 172 33.65 -7.56 11.08
CA LYS A 172 34.19 -6.20 10.95
C LYS A 172 35.58 -6.00 11.58
N ASP A 173 36.12 -7.04 12.21
CA ASP A 173 37.35 -6.99 13.00
C ASP A 173 38.61 -6.63 12.20
N ASN A 174 38.52 -6.64 10.87
CA ASN A 174 39.63 -6.31 9.97
C ASN A 174 39.33 -5.09 9.09
N LYS A 175 39.12 -3.93 9.73
CA LYS A 175 38.85 -2.64 9.06
C LYS A 175 39.98 -2.18 8.11
N TYR A 176 41.16 -2.79 8.19
CA TYR A 176 42.38 -2.37 7.48
C TYR A 176 42.90 -3.37 6.42
N SER A 177 42.49 -4.64 6.43
CA SER A 177 42.80 -5.54 5.31
C SER A 177 41.73 -5.41 4.23
N GLY A 178 42.15 -5.39 2.96
CA GLY A 178 41.21 -5.34 1.85
C GLY A 178 40.23 -6.51 1.95
N ILE A 179 38.93 -6.23 1.98
CA ILE A 179 37.89 -7.26 2.00
C ILE A 179 37.91 -7.94 0.62
N PRO A 180 38.26 -9.23 0.51
CA PRO A 180 38.16 -9.92 -0.76
C PRO A 180 36.69 -9.98 -1.19
N VAL A 181 36.43 -9.74 -2.47
CA VAL A 181 35.08 -9.80 -3.03
C VAL A 181 35.07 -10.77 -4.20
N TYR A 182 34.14 -11.71 -4.15
CA TYR A 182 33.81 -12.66 -5.19
C TYR A 182 32.67 -12.09 -6.02
N LEU A 183 32.95 -11.89 -7.31
CA LEU A 183 32.00 -11.41 -8.30
C LEU A 183 31.42 -12.59 -9.06
N TYR A 184 30.12 -12.83 -8.91
CA TYR A 184 29.37 -13.86 -9.64
C TYR A 184 28.45 -13.23 -10.67
N THR A 185 28.21 -13.92 -11.78
CA THR A 185 27.23 -13.50 -12.79
C THR A 185 25.88 -14.19 -12.55
N TYR A 186 24.80 -13.42 -12.51
CA TYR A 186 23.43 -13.89 -12.39
C TYR A 186 22.62 -13.48 -13.62
N SER A 187 22.18 -14.45 -14.40
CA SER A 187 21.50 -14.24 -15.68
C SER A 187 20.43 -15.29 -15.89
N GLU A 188 19.31 -14.92 -16.52
CA GLU A 188 18.23 -15.88 -16.86
C GLU A 188 17.64 -16.64 -15.66
N GLY A 189 17.76 -16.06 -14.46
CA GLY A 189 17.23 -16.66 -13.22
C GLY A 189 18.18 -17.62 -12.53
N SER A 190 19.41 -17.80 -13.03
CA SER A 190 20.42 -18.68 -12.41
C SER A 190 21.77 -18.00 -12.26
N LEU A 191 22.49 -18.44 -11.22
CA LEU A 191 23.87 -18.06 -10.97
C LEU A 191 24.82 -18.90 -11.81
N LYS A 192 25.82 -18.25 -12.41
CA LYS A 192 26.92 -18.96 -13.06
C LYS A 192 27.92 -19.42 -12.00
N ASP A 193 28.46 -20.62 -12.21
CA ASP A 193 29.41 -21.31 -11.34
C ASP A 193 30.79 -20.64 -11.30
N ASN A 194 31.09 -19.79 -12.28
CA ASN A 194 32.31 -19.02 -12.35
C ASN A 194 32.26 -17.72 -11.53
N TYR A 195 33.39 -17.37 -10.93
CA TYR A 195 33.57 -16.11 -10.23
C TYR A 195 34.89 -15.44 -10.55
N ILE A 196 34.95 -14.13 -10.33
CA ILE A 196 36.19 -13.34 -10.35
C ILE A 196 36.45 -12.84 -8.94
N LYS A 197 37.63 -13.17 -8.38
CA LYS A 197 38.05 -12.70 -7.07
C LYS A 197 38.77 -11.35 -7.19
N PHE A 198 38.40 -10.41 -6.34
CA PHE A 198 39.08 -9.12 -6.18
C PHE A 198 39.62 -8.98 -4.77
N GLU A 199 40.83 -8.45 -4.62
CA GLU A 199 41.46 -8.22 -3.30
C GLU A 199 40.80 -7.10 -2.49
N SER A 200 39.94 -6.29 -3.11
CA SER A 200 39.22 -5.22 -2.43
C SER A 200 38.02 -4.72 -3.23
N ILE A 201 37.07 -4.10 -2.53
CA ILE A 201 35.99 -3.30 -3.14
C ILE A 201 36.54 -2.21 -4.06
N ASN A 202 37.72 -1.64 -3.79
CA ASN A 202 38.35 -0.63 -4.65
C ASN A 202 38.68 -1.21 -6.04
N LYS A 203 39.31 -2.38 -6.07
CA LYS A 203 39.65 -3.04 -7.34
C LYS A 203 38.40 -3.44 -8.11
N LEU A 204 37.39 -3.97 -7.41
CA LEU A 204 36.10 -4.31 -8.02
C LEU A 204 35.39 -3.06 -8.58
N SER A 205 35.40 -1.96 -7.82
CA SER A 205 34.83 -0.66 -8.19
C SER A 205 35.43 -0.12 -9.47
N GLN A 206 36.76 -0.19 -9.60
CA GLN A 206 37.48 0.22 -10.81
C GLN A 206 37.15 -0.71 -11.98
N TYR A 207 37.11 -2.03 -11.74
CA TYR A 207 36.83 -3.03 -12.77
C TYR A 207 35.42 -2.86 -13.37
N LEU A 208 34.40 -2.68 -12.52
CA LEU A 208 33.02 -2.51 -12.98
C LEU A 208 32.66 -1.07 -13.36
N ASN A 209 33.53 -0.10 -13.03
CA ASN A 209 33.25 1.33 -13.14
C ASN A 209 31.97 1.75 -12.39
N ILE A 210 31.83 1.26 -11.17
CA ILE A 210 30.71 1.54 -10.25
C ILE A 210 31.29 2.10 -8.96
N SER A 211 30.63 3.06 -8.32
CA SER A 211 31.06 3.59 -7.02
C SER A 211 31.17 2.49 -5.95
N ARG A 212 32.20 2.63 -5.09
CA ARG A 212 32.38 1.78 -3.91
C ARG A 212 31.14 1.75 -3.02
N GLU A 213 30.46 2.88 -2.89
CA GLU A 213 29.24 2.99 -2.08
C GLU A 213 28.13 2.08 -2.61
N THR A 214 27.94 2.02 -3.93
CA THR A 214 26.97 1.12 -4.55
C THR A 214 27.36 -0.34 -4.30
N ILE A 215 28.63 -0.72 -4.49
CA ILE A 215 29.07 -2.09 -4.21
C ILE A 215 28.81 -2.45 -2.74
N ASN A 216 29.12 -1.57 -1.79
CA ASN A 216 28.88 -1.79 -0.36
C ASN A 216 27.40 -2.01 -0.02
N ILE A 217 26.49 -1.31 -0.70
CA ILE A 217 25.04 -1.46 -0.50
C ILE A 217 24.55 -2.85 -0.91
N TYR A 218 25.15 -3.43 -1.96
CA TYR A 218 24.72 -4.73 -2.52
C TYR A 218 25.54 -5.92 -2.01
N LEU A 219 26.70 -5.68 -1.38
CA LEU A 219 27.57 -6.73 -0.85
C LEU A 219 26.85 -7.61 0.17
N ASN A 220 26.89 -8.94 -0.05
CA ASN A 220 26.26 -9.96 0.78
C ASN A 220 24.73 -9.82 0.92
N THR A 221 24.06 -9.20 -0.04
CA THR A 221 22.59 -9.06 -0.02
C THR A 221 21.86 -10.11 -0.86
N TYR A 222 22.57 -10.86 -1.70
CA TYR A 222 22.01 -11.74 -2.75
C TYR A 222 21.09 -11.01 -3.74
N VAL A 223 21.16 -9.68 -3.82
CA VAL A 223 20.44 -8.89 -4.82
C VAL A 223 21.37 -8.63 -6.00
N PRO A 224 21.03 -9.06 -7.23
CA PRO A 224 21.85 -8.77 -8.38
C PRO A 224 21.86 -7.28 -8.74
N TYR A 225 23.05 -6.73 -9.02
CA TYR A 225 23.25 -5.43 -9.61
C TYR A 225 23.86 -5.58 -11.00
N LYS A 226 23.14 -5.18 -12.06
CA LYS A 226 23.58 -5.37 -13.46
C LYS A 226 24.00 -6.81 -13.73
N SER A 227 23.17 -7.78 -13.35
CA SER A 227 23.48 -9.21 -13.45
C SER A 227 24.71 -9.67 -12.67
N ASN A 228 25.17 -8.92 -11.67
CA ASN A 228 26.30 -9.31 -10.83
C ASN A 228 25.87 -9.45 -9.36
N ILE A 229 26.41 -10.46 -8.67
CA ILE A 229 26.29 -10.63 -7.23
C ILE A 229 27.66 -10.43 -6.60
N PHE A 230 27.71 -9.67 -5.50
CA PHE A 230 28.92 -9.38 -4.76
C PHE A 230 28.88 -10.12 -3.42
N LEU A 231 29.81 -11.04 -3.20
CA LEU A 231 29.92 -11.81 -1.96
C LEU A 231 31.31 -11.70 -1.35
N THR A 232 31.42 -11.75 -0.03
CA THR A 232 32.71 -11.87 0.68
C THR A 232 33.18 -13.31 0.83
N ASP A 233 32.25 -14.25 0.72
CA ASP A 233 32.51 -15.68 0.90
C ASP A 233 32.27 -16.45 -0.40
N LEU A 234 33.01 -17.55 -0.54
CA LEU A 234 32.83 -18.48 -1.65
C LEU A 234 31.51 -19.23 -1.53
N ILE A 235 30.80 -19.36 -2.64
CA ILE A 235 29.60 -20.20 -2.72
C ILE A 235 30.01 -21.67 -2.73
N VAL A 236 29.44 -22.42 -1.79
CA VAL A 236 29.61 -23.88 -1.69
C VAL A 236 28.42 -24.61 -2.31
N ASP A 237 27.22 -24.03 -2.22
CA ASP A 237 25.96 -24.62 -2.72
C ASP A 237 25.23 -23.60 -3.61
N PHE A 238 25.35 -23.77 -4.92
CA PHE A 238 24.75 -22.87 -5.91
C PHE A 238 23.22 -22.96 -5.96
N GLU A 239 22.63 -24.13 -5.71
CA GLU A 239 21.17 -24.30 -5.71
C GLU A 239 20.53 -23.54 -4.55
N LEU A 240 21.15 -23.62 -3.37
CA LEU A 240 20.73 -22.83 -2.21
C LEU A 240 20.85 -21.33 -2.49
N ILE A 241 21.95 -20.88 -3.10
CA ILE A 241 22.10 -19.46 -3.42
C ILE A 241 21.08 -19.00 -4.46
N ASP A 242 20.80 -19.78 -5.50
CA ASP A 242 19.78 -19.42 -6.49
C ASP A 242 18.41 -19.23 -5.85
N LYS A 243 18.05 -20.12 -4.90
CA LYS A 243 16.85 -19.96 -4.10
C LYS A 243 16.88 -18.68 -3.26
N LEU A 244 17.99 -18.40 -2.56
CA LEU A 244 18.15 -17.19 -1.76
C LEU A 244 18.07 -15.91 -2.61
N VAL A 245 18.64 -15.91 -3.82
CA VAL A 245 18.56 -14.80 -4.77
C VAL A 245 17.11 -14.60 -5.22
N SER A 246 16.42 -15.68 -5.62
CA SER A 246 15.00 -15.63 -5.98
C SER A 246 14.13 -15.09 -4.85
N ASP A 247 14.25 -15.66 -3.65
CA ASP A 247 13.50 -15.26 -2.46
C ASP A 247 13.80 -13.81 -2.08
N THR A 248 15.05 -13.37 -2.25
CA THR A 248 15.47 -12.00 -1.95
C THR A 248 14.95 -11.02 -2.98
N ILE A 249 14.97 -11.36 -4.28
CA ILE A 249 14.37 -10.54 -5.34
C ILE A 249 12.86 -10.37 -5.11
N GLN A 250 12.17 -11.45 -4.73
CA GLN A 250 10.75 -11.41 -4.37
C GLN A 250 10.51 -10.55 -3.11
N GLY A 251 11.36 -10.70 -2.09
CA GLY A 251 11.24 -10.03 -0.80
C GLY A 251 11.67 -8.56 -0.78
N LEU A 252 12.34 -8.06 -1.84
CA LEU A 252 12.68 -6.63 -1.96
C LEU A 252 11.45 -5.73 -2.03
N ASP A 253 10.31 -6.29 -2.47
CA ASP A 253 9.02 -5.61 -2.61
C ASP A 253 9.17 -4.16 -3.13
N LEU A 254 10.04 -3.99 -4.13
CA LEU A 254 10.23 -2.72 -4.86
C LEU A 254 8.92 -2.24 -5.49
N ASP A 255 7.99 -3.17 -5.62
CA ASP A 255 6.67 -3.03 -6.19
C ASP A 255 5.63 -2.57 -5.14
N ARG A 256 5.99 -2.44 -3.84
CA ARG A 256 5.11 -1.86 -2.80
C ARG A 256 4.50 -0.54 -3.21
N THR A 257 5.29 0.25 -3.91
CA THR A 257 4.95 1.63 -4.25
C THR A 257 4.37 1.74 -5.64
N ILE A 258 4.48 0.69 -6.45
CA ILE A 258 3.74 0.57 -7.68
C ILE A 258 2.27 0.63 -7.32
N SER A 259 1.59 1.59 -7.93
CA SER A 259 0.15 1.70 -7.87
C SER A 259 -0.51 0.35 -8.18
N LYS A 260 -1.10 -0.27 -7.15
CA LYS A 260 -1.80 -1.56 -7.26
C LYS A 260 -3.19 -1.36 -7.83
N LYS A 261 -3.60 -2.29 -8.69
CA LYS A 261 -5.00 -2.34 -9.15
C LYS A 261 -5.92 -2.49 -7.95
N VAL A 262 -7.13 -1.96 -8.09
CA VAL A 262 -8.19 -2.09 -7.09
C VAL A 262 -9.39 -2.71 -7.79
N TRP A 263 -9.85 -3.83 -7.26
CA TRP A 263 -11.04 -4.52 -7.73
C TRP A 263 -12.22 -3.99 -6.92
N VAL A 264 -13.24 -3.52 -7.63
CA VAL A 264 -14.40 -2.88 -7.05
C VAL A 264 -15.62 -3.69 -7.39
N TYR A 265 -16.24 -4.26 -6.36
CA TYR A 265 -17.44 -5.07 -6.48
C TYR A 265 -18.62 -4.30 -5.93
N SER A 266 -19.68 -4.17 -6.71
CA SER A 266 -20.98 -3.69 -6.23
C SER A 266 -22.00 -4.82 -6.34
N ILE A 267 -22.90 -4.90 -5.37
CA ILE A 267 -23.96 -5.90 -5.33
C ILE A 267 -25.28 -5.16 -5.45
N ASP A 268 -26.04 -5.48 -6.49
CA ASP A 268 -27.35 -4.87 -6.72
C ASP A 268 -28.43 -5.45 -5.78
N THR A 269 -29.64 -4.91 -5.85
CA THR A 269 -30.76 -5.36 -5.01
C THR A 269 -31.18 -6.81 -5.27
N LYS A 270 -30.85 -7.37 -6.44
CA LYS A 270 -31.11 -8.75 -6.86
C LYS A 270 -29.93 -9.67 -6.60
N SER A 271 -28.91 -9.21 -5.85
CA SER A 271 -27.68 -9.95 -5.55
C SER A 271 -26.78 -10.23 -6.76
N ASN A 272 -26.94 -9.49 -7.86
CA ASN A 272 -25.99 -9.55 -8.96
C ASN A 272 -24.74 -8.76 -8.62
N ILE A 273 -23.58 -9.30 -9.00
CA ILE A 273 -22.29 -8.67 -8.75
C ILE A 273 -21.84 -7.96 -10.01
N VAL A 274 -21.60 -6.65 -9.90
CA VAL A 274 -20.91 -5.87 -10.92
C VAL A 274 -19.47 -5.67 -10.47
N LYS A 275 -18.54 -6.18 -11.27
CA LYS A 275 -17.09 -6.08 -11.06
C LYS A 275 -16.52 -4.99 -11.96
N ASN A 276 -15.81 -4.05 -11.35
CA ASN A 276 -14.98 -3.06 -12.03
C ASN A 276 -13.53 -3.19 -11.57
N ILE A 277 -12.58 -2.80 -12.42
CA ILE A 277 -11.16 -2.83 -12.11
C ILE A 277 -10.59 -1.44 -12.39
N TYR A 278 -9.94 -0.86 -11.40
CA TYR A 278 -9.21 0.39 -11.53
C TYR A 278 -7.71 0.13 -11.38
N ASN A 279 -6.88 0.94 -12.05
CA ASN A 279 -5.44 0.74 -12.09
C ASN A 279 -4.71 1.20 -10.82
N SER A 280 -5.44 1.86 -9.92
CA SER A 280 -4.91 2.41 -8.68
C SER A 280 -5.95 2.74 -7.63
N ILE A 281 -5.46 2.99 -6.42
CA ILE A 281 -6.21 3.68 -5.36
C ILE A 281 -6.62 5.10 -5.80
N GLY A 282 -5.75 5.84 -6.50
CA GLY A 282 -6.01 7.22 -6.95
C GLY A 282 -7.18 7.32 -7.96
N GLU A 283 -7.22 6.42 -8.92
CA GLU A 283 -8.28 6.25 -9.91
C GLU A 283 -9.58 5.83 -9.22
N THR A 284 -9.49 4.88 -8.27
CA THR A 284 -10.64 4.47 -7.43
C THR A 284 -11.24 5.64 -6.66
N ILE A 285 -10.40 6.47 -6.03
CA ILE A 285 -10.80 7.68 -5.29
C ILE A 285 -11.57 8.64 -6.20
N LYS A 286 -11.03 8.91 -7.40
CA LYS A 286 -11.66 9.82 -8.36
C LYS A 286 -12.99 9.29 -8.86
N ILE A 287 -13.04 8.02 -9.30
CA ILE A 287 -14.24 7.43 -9.89
C ILE A 287 -15.35 7.27 -8.86
N LEU A 288 -15.02 6.81 -7.65
CA LEU A 288 -16.00 6.65 -6.59
C LEU A 288 -16.35 8.00 -5.91
N ASN A 289 -15.55 9.04 -6.14
CA ASN A 289 -15.63 10.37 -5.52
C ASN A 289 -15.59 10.26 -3.98
N VAL A 290 -14.54 9.65 -3.46
CA VAL A 290 -14.32 9.38 -2.02
C VAL A 290 -12.94 9.84 -1.59
N SER A 291 -12.69 9.97 -0.29
CA SER A 291 -11.36 10.34 0.23
C SER A 291 -10.39 9.15 0.25
N HIS A 292 -9.09 9.45 0.22
CA HIS A 292 -8.03 8.45 0.29
C HIS A 292 -8.10 7.58 1.55
N ASN A 293 -8.33 8.23 2.71
CA ASN A 293 -8.48 7.53 3.99
C ASN A 293 -9.65 6.54 3.95
N LEU A 294 -10.73 6.87 3.24
CA LEU A 294 -11.89 6.00 3.14
C LEU A 294 -11.56 4.73 2.34
N VAL A 295 -10.89 4.87 1.19
CA VAL A 295 -10.46 3.70 0.39
C VAL A 295 -9.53 2.79 1.20
N ASN A 296 -8.51 3.35 1.84
CA ASN A 296 -7.59 2.57 2.68
C ASN A 296 -8.29 1.89 3.86
N ASN A 297 -9.30 2.56 4.43
CA ASN A 297 -10.05 2.00 5.54
C ASN A 297 -10.99 0.86 5.13
N HIS A 298 -11.25 0.64 3.85
CA HIS A 298 -12.19 -0.38 3.35
C HIS A 298 -11.55 -1.44 2.46
N LEU A 299 -10.38 -1.16 1.87
CA LEU A 299 -9.63 -2.12 1.05
C LEU A 299 -9.38 -3.41 1.82
N ASP A 300 -9.79 -4.54 1.24
CA ASP A 300 -9.69 -5.90 1.79
C ASP A 300 -10.43 -6.15 3.11
N LYS A 301 -11.25 -5.20 3.58
CA LYS A 301 -11.96 -5.33 4.87
C LYS A 301 -13.36 -5.92 4.74
N TRP A 302 -13.76 -6.34 3.54
CA TRP A 302 -15.06 -6.92 3.27
C TRP A 302 -16.22 -6.03 3.75
N ILE A 303 -16.06 -4.70 3.70
CA ILE A 303 -17.05 -3.70 4.14
C ILE A 303 -17.39 -2.73 3.02
N PRO A 304 -18.68 -2.48 2.72
CA PRO A 304 -19.09 -1.56 1.67
C PRO A 304 -19.35 -0.11 2.16
N GLY A 305 -19.21 0.12 3.48
CA GLY A 305 -19.61 1.36 4.15
C GLY A 305 -18.91 2.60 3.59
N GLY A 306 -19.63 3.72 3.45
CA GLY A 306 -19.06 5.01 3.01
C GLY A 306 -18.64 5.10 1.53
N ILE A 307 -18.58 3.99 0.78
CA ILE A 307 -18.09 3.96 -0.61
C ILE A 307 -19.22 3.55 -1.55
N LYS A 308 -20.40 4.18 -1.41
CA LYS A 308 -21.58 3.97 -2.29
C LYS A 308 -21.92 2.48 -2.50
N ASN A 309 -21.85 1.67 -1.45
CA ASN A 309 -22.10 0.22 -1.49
C ASN A 309 -21.09 -0.62 -2.32
N ASN A 310 -19.86 -0.12 -2.52
CA ASN A 310 -18.80 -0.85 -3.20
C ASN A 310 -17.85 -1.52 -2.19
N TYR A 311 -17.46 -2.75 -2.50
CA TYR A 311 -16.41 -3.50 -1.82
C TYR A 311 -15.11 -3.35 -2.60
N LEU A 312 -14.02 -3.05 -1.89
CA LEU A 312 -12.71 -2.82 -2.50
C LEU A 312 -11.76 -3.95 -2.12
N PHE A 313 -11.06 -4.50 -3.10
CA PHE A 313 -10.03 -5.52 -2.88
C PHE A 313 -8.74 -5.18 -3.62
N SER A 314 -7.62 -5.54 -3.02
CA SER A 314 -6.28 -5.41 -3.62
C SER A 314 -5.97 -6.54 -4.61
N ASN A 315 -6.84 -7.55 -4.72
CA ASN A 315 -6.76 -8.66 -5.65
C ASN A 315 -8.15 -9.03 -6.17
N GLU A 316 -8.18 -9.78 -7.27
CA GLU A 316 -9.40 -10.39 -7.77
C GLU A 316 -9.90 -11.47 -6.82
N LEU A 317 -11.20 -11.44 -6.50
CA LEU A 317 -11.86 -12.53 -5.80
C LEU A 317 -12.13 -13.70 -6.74
N ASP A 318 -11.79 -14.91 -6.30
CA ASP A 318 -12.22 -16.15 -6.93
C ASP A 318 -13.72 -16.43 -6.67
N ASN A 319 -14.24 -17.49 -7.29
CA ASN A 319 -15.65 -17.86 -7.18
C ASN A 319 -16.09 -18.12 -5.72
N LEU A 320 -15.23 -18.74 -4.91
CA LEU A 320 -15.53 -19.03 -3.50
C LEU A 320 -15.66 -17.73 -2.70
N ASN A 321 -14.73 -16.81 -2.90
CA ASN A 321 -14.74 -15.51 -2.24
C ASN A 321 -15.88 -14.61 -2.74
N ILE A 322 -16.30 -14.77 -3.99
CA ILE A 322 -17.50 -14.13 -4.54
C ILE A 322 -18.76 -14.61 -3.81
N GLU A 323 -18.94 -15.91 -3.58
CA GLU A 323 -20.08 -16.43 -2.83
C GLU A 323 -20.05 -15.94 -1.38
N ARG A 324 -18.88 -15.98 -0.74
CA ARG A 324 -18.69 -15.39 0.59
C ARG A 324 -19.03 -13.90 0.64
N LEU A 325 -18.72 -13.15 -0.42
CA LEU A 325 -19.07 -11.73 -0.51
C LEU A 325 -20.59 -11.53 -0.52
N LYS A 326 -21.35 -12.38 -1.22
CA LYS A 326 -22.82 -12.37 -1.22
C LYS A 326 -23.36 -12.66 0.17
N GLU A 327 -22.84 -13.67 0.87
CA GLU A 327 -23.23 -14.00 2.24
C GLU A 327 -22.99 -12.83 3.21
N VAL A 328 -21.82 -12.20 3.13
CA VAL A 328 -21.48 -11.01 3.94
C VAL A 328 -22.37 -9.82 3.59
N HIS A 329 -22.77 -9.67 2.32
CA HIS A 329 -23.70 -8.63 1.90
C HIS A 329 -25.12 -8.89 2.42
N LEU A 330 -25.61 -10.12 2.33
CA LEU A 330 -26.94 -10.53 2.78
C LEU A 330 -27.07 -10.43 4.31
N SER A 331 -26.08 -10.90 5.06
CA SER A 331 -26.06 -10.76 6.52
C SER A 331 -26.14 -9.29 6.94
N ARG A 332 -25.49 -8.36 6.23
CA ARG A 332 -25.57 -6.93 6.58
C ARG A 332 -26.88 -6.22 6.23
N LYS A 333 -27.84 -6.89 5.56
CA LYS A 333 -29.22 -6.40 5.47
C LYS A 333 -29.97 -6.44 6.81
N HIS A 334 -29.29 -6.61 7.95
CA HIS A 334 -29.85 -6.50 9.30
C HIS A 334 -30.61 -5.20 9.61
N ASN A 335 -30.45 -4.13 8.82
CA ASN A 335 -31.35 -2.97 8.89
C ASN A 335 -32.81 -3.29 8.53
N ASN A 336 -33.07 -4.34 7.76
CA ASN A 336 -34.39 -4.83 7.37
C ASN A 336 -34.82 -6.08 8.15
N LEU A 337 -34.17 -6.38 9.28
CA LEU A 337 -34.66 -7.44 10.17
C LEU A 337 -35.96 -6.98 10.82
N ASN A 338 -37.00 -7.81 10.68
CA ASN A 338 -38.19 -7.68 11.50
C ASN A 338 -37.80 -7.94 12.97
N VAL A 339 -38.31 -7.11 13.88
CA VAL A 339 -38.03 -7.22 15.31
C VAL A 339 -39.34 -7.08 16.07
N TRP A 340 -39.63 -8.09 16.89
CA TRP A 340 -40.73 -8.10 17.85
C TRP A 340 -40.18 -7.69 19.20
N ILE A 341 -40.86 -6.73 19.83
CA ILE A 341 -40.40 -6.12 21.07
C ILE A 341 -41.48 -6.30 22.12
N TYR A 342 -41.14 -6.95 23.22
CA TYR A 342 -42.06 -7.23 24.32
C TYR A 342 -41.67 -6.43 25.54
N ASN A 343 -42.66 -5.98 26.31
CA ASN A 343 -42.43 -5.39 27.63
C ASN A 343 -41.94 -6.50 28.56
N ALA A 344 -40.78 -6.33 29.18
CA ALA A 344 -40.22 -7.39 30.02
C ALA A 344 -41.02 -7.62 31.31
N ASN A 345 -41.82 -6.64 31.76
CA ASN A 345 -42.62 -6.75 32.97
C ASN A 345 -44.01 -7.35 32.70
N THR A 346 -44.66 -6.97 31.60
CA THR A 346 -46.02 -7.43 31.28
C THR A 346 -46.07 -8.53 30.22
N LEU A 347 -44.95 -8.78 29.53
CA LEU A 347 -44.84 -9.66 28.36
C LEU A 347 -45.75 -9.29 27.19
N GLU A 348 -46.38 -8.12 27.23
CA GLU A 348 -47.18 -7.60 26.14
C GLU A 348 -46.30 -7.11 24.99
N LEU A 349 -46.74 -7.37 23.76
CA LEU A 349 -46.08 -6.87 22.56
C LEU A 349 -46.16 -5.34 22.51
N ILE A 350 -45.01 -4.68 22.56
CA ILE A 350 -44.88 -3.23 22.39
C ILE A 350 -45.00 -2.85 20.91
N GLY A 351 -44.45 -3.68 20.02
CA GLY A 351 -44.56 -3.46 18.58
C GLY A 351 -43.76 -4.47 17.76
N ASN A 352 -44.16 -4.58 16.50
CA ASN A 352 -43.42 -5.27 15.45
C ASN A 352 -42.88 -4.22 14.47
N PHE A 353 -41.56 -4.17 14.34
CA PHE A 353 -40.88 -3.23 13.46
C PHE A 353 -40.27 -4.00 12.30
N ASN A 354 -40.48 -3.54 11.08
CA ASN A 354 -39.90 -4.18 9.89
C ASN A 354 -38.38 -3.91 9.69
N SER A 355 -37.73 -3.45 10.75
CA SER A 355 -36.38 -2.91 10.73
C SER A 355 -35.91 -2.64 12.17
N ILE A 356 -34.72 -3.15 12.54
CA ILE A 356 -34.10 -2.82 13.83
C ILE A 356 -33.78 -1.33 13.97
N LYS A 357 -33.56 -0.64 12.84
CA LYS A 357 -33.33 0.80 12.80
C LYS A 357 -34.57 1.56 13.24
N LYS A 358 -35.75 1.18 12.72
CA LYS A 358 -37.03 1.79 13.14
C LYS A 358 -37.36 1.52 14.61
N ALA A 359 -37.08 0.31 15.09
CA ALA A 359 -37.19 0.02 16.52
C ALA A 359 -36.28 0.93 17.35
N ALA A 360 -35.03 1.13 16.92
CA ALA A 360 -34.08 2.01 17.60
C ALA A 360 -34.55 3.48 17.60
N ASP A 361 -35.09 3.95 16.48
CA ASP A 361 -35.64 5.30 16.36
C ASP A 361 -36.86 5.49 17.29
N TYR A 362 -37.73 4.47 17.43
CA TYR A 362 -38.87 4.48 18.35
C TYR A 362 -38.44 4.64 19.82
N PHE A 363 -37.38 3.98 20.25
CA PHE A 363 -36.83 4.10 21.61
C PHE A 363 -35.82 5.25 21.77
N ASN A 364 -35.53 5.99 20.70
CA ASN A 364 -34.49 7.02 20.64
C ASN A 364 -33.11 6.52 21.13
N VAL A 365 -32.65 5.39 20.61
CA VAL A 365 -31.35 4.75 20.94
C VAL A 365 -30.55 4.39 19.70
N ASP A 366 -29.26 4.07 19.86
CA ASP A 366 -28.45 3.50 18.78
C ASP A 366 -28.94 2.08 18.45
N TYR A 367 -29.16 1.78 17.16
CA TYR A 367 -29.57 0.47 16.66
C TYR A 367 -28.59 -0.65 17.03
N ARG A 368 -27.29 -0.34 17.14
CA ARG A 368 -26.27 -1.31 17.62
C ARG A 368 -26.52 -1.73 19.06
N SER A 369 -27.14 -0.86 19.84
CA SER A 369 -27.49 -1.17 21.23
C SER A 369 -28.72 -2.05 21.36
N LEU A 370 -29.49 -2.26 20.28
CA LEU A 370 -30.56 -3.25 20.20
C LEU A 370 -30.06 -4.56 19.56
N ILE A 371 -29.25 -4.48 18.50
CA ILE A 371 -28.78 -5.68 17.78
C ILE A 371 -28.01 -6.65 18.65
N ASN A 372 -27.25 -6.14 19.62
CA ASN A 372 -26.46 -6.94 20.55
C ASN A 372 -27.31 -7.75 21.55
N HIS A 373 -28.60 -7.44 21.67
CA HIS A 373 -29.53 -8.05 22.62
C HIS A 373 -30.72 -8.73 21.93
N LEU A 374 -30.62 -8.92 20.62
CA LEU A 374 -31.63 -9.62 19.84
C LEU A 374 -31.51 -11.14 20.09
N ASP A 375 -32.62 -11.78 20.44
CA ASP A 375 -32.76 -13.21 20.76
C ASP A 375 -31.98 -13.70 22.00
N THR A 376 -31.43 -12.80 22.82
CA THR A 376 -30.61 -13.20 23.99
C THR A 376 -31.44 -13.74 25.15
N LYS A 377 -32.77 -13.62 25.10
CA LYS A 377 -33.70 -13.93 26.21
C LYS A 377 -33.41 -13.13 27.49
N GLU A 378 -32.71 -12.00 27.35
CA GLU A 378 -32.34 -11.12 28.45
C GLU A 378 -33.05 -9.77 28.31
N ALA A 379 -33.60 -9.26 29.42
CA ALA A 379 -34.30 -7.98 29.43
C ALA A 379 -33.31 -6.81 29.49
N ILE A 380 -33.51 -5.79 28.66
CA ILE A 380 -32.68 -4.57 28.64
C ILE A 380 -33.50 -3.31 28.87
N ASN A 381 -32.91 -2.27 29.46
CA ASN A 381 -33.56 -0.97 29.62
C ASN A 381 -33.23 -0.04 28.43
N LYS A 382 -34.26 0.35 27.66
CA LYS A 382 -34.17 1.29 26.53
C LYS A 382 -35.36 2.24 26.54
N GLY A 383 -35.11 3.54 26.38
CA GLY A 383 -36.16 4.55 26.42
C GLY A 383 -36.98 4.56 27.74
N GLY A 384 -36.37 4.14 28.85
CA GLY A 384 -37.04 4.03 30.16
C GLY A 384 -37.93 2.79 30.34
N LYS A 385 -37.96 1.86 29.36
CA LYS A 385 -38.73 0.62 29.41
C LYS A 385 -37.80 -0.59 29.43
N PHE A 386 -38.15 -1.62 30.21
CA PHE A 386 -37.51 -2.93 30.12
C PHE A 386 -38.13 -3.71 28.98
N ILE A 387 -37.31 -4.18 28.04
CA ILE A 387 -37.76 -4.84 26.82
C ILE A 387 -37.01 -6.13 26.55
N TYR A 388 -37.70 -7.09 25.93
CA TYR A 388 -37.10 -8.22 25.22
C TYR A 388 -37.17 -7.98 23.70
N LEU A 389 -36.19 -8.48 22.95
CA LEU A 389 -36.05 -8.29 21.51
C LEU A 389 -35.92 -9.65 20.84
N PHE A 390 -36.79 -9.94 19.86
CA PHE A 390 -36.74 -11.19 19.11
C PHE A 390 -36.87 -10.99 17.60
N LYS A 391 -36.22 -11.86 16.83
CA LYS A 391 -36.33 -11.92 15.36
C LYS A 391 -37.63 -12.51 14.85
N ASN A 392 -38.41 -13.15 15.71
CA ASN A 392 -39.69 -13.75 15.38
C ASN A 392 -40.68 -13.44 16.51
N GLU A 393 -41.97 -13.53 16.21
CA GLU A 393 -43.01 -13.53 17.23
C GLU A 393 -42.84 -14.75 18.13
N LEU A 394 -42.91 -14.54 19.44
CA LEU A 394 -42.92 -15.63 20.41
C LEU A 394 -44.35 -16.15 20.59
N ASP A 395 -44.47 -17.47 20.75
CA ASP A 395 -45.71 -18.09 21.17
C ASP A 395 -45.92 -17.97 22.69
N THR A 396 -47.07 -18.44 23.16
CA THR A 396 -47.45 -18.35 24.59
C THR A 396 -46.53 -19.17 25.49
N GLU A 397 -45.98 -20.28 25.01
CA GLU A 397 -45.10 -21.15 25.79
C GLU A 397 -43.73 -20.49 25.99
N ASP A 398 -43.17 -19.91 24.93
CA ASP A 398 -41.92 -19.14 24.96
C ASP A 398 -42.01 -17.91 25.88
N LEU A 399 -43.15 -17.20 25.87
CA LEU A 399 -43.38 -16.08 26.78
C LEU A 399 -43.43 -16.53 28.25
N ASN A 400 -44.08 -17.66 28.54
CA ASN A 400 -44.14 -18.24 29.89
C ASN A 400 -42.76 -18.71 30.39
N LEU A 401 -41.85 -19.10 29.50
CA LEU A 401 -40.47 -19.42 29.88
C LEU A 401 -39.67 -18.18 30.30
N LEU A 402 -40.02 -17.00 29.79
CA LEU A 402 -39.40 -15.73 30.18
C LEU A 402 -39.93 -15.22 31.53
N SER A 403 -41.21 -15.43 31.86
CA SER A 403 -41.80 -14.99 33.14
C SER A 403 -41.11 -15.61 34.36
N ASN A 404 -40.57 -16.82 34.22
CA ASN A 404 -39.89 -17.55 35.30
C ASN A 404 -38.42 -17.14 35.49
N LYS A 405 -37.89 -16.25 34.65
CA LYS A 405 -36.50 -15.77 34.69
C LYS A 405 -36.43 -14.27 34.38
N PHE A 406 -36.87 -13.43 35.33
CA PHE A 406 -36.55 -12.01 35.27
C PHE A 406 -35.06 -11.78 35.64
N ASN A 407 -34.17 -12.27 34.79
CA ASN A 407 -32.73 -12.02 34.90
C ASN A 407 -32.44 -10.67 34.25
N LYS A 408 -32.50 -9.63 35.06
CA LYS A 408 -32.14 -8.27 34.65
C LYS A 408 -30.66 -8.25 34.27
N VAL A 409 -30.35 -7.95 33.02
CA VAL A 409 -29.02 -7.43 32.69
C VAL A 409 -29.00 -6.02 33.22
N SER A 410 -28.54 -5.86 34.45
CA SER A 410 -28.12 -4.54 34.88
C SER A 410 -27.05 -4.14 33.87
N ASN A 411 -27.26 -3.03 33.17
CA ASN A 411 -26.13 -2.20 32.75
C ASN A 411 -25.48 -1.67 34.03
N MET A 412 -24.97 -2.56 34.88
CA MET A 412 -24.18 -2.25 36.05
C MET A 412 -22.89 -1.71 35.46
N THR A 413 -22.87 -0.40 35.28
CA THR A 413 -21.63 0.33 35.25
C THR A 413 -20.88 -0.09 36.50
N THR A 414 -19.76 -0.80 36.33
CA THR A 414 -18.94 -1.23 37.45
C THR A 414 -18.50 0.01 38.21
N SER A 415 -18.95 0.15 39.45
CA SER A 415 -18.46 1.18 40.34
C SER A 415 -16.96 0.97 40.56
N ILE A 416 -16.18 2.05 40.53
CA ILE A 416 -14.74 1.98 40.73
C ILE A 416 -14.34 2.80 41.95
N TRP A 417 -13.66 2.13 42.87
CA TRP A 417 -13.01 2.71 44.03
C TRP A 417 -11.59 3.10 43.65
N VAL A 418 -11.17 4.31 44.02
CA VAL A 418 -9.85 4.84 43.65
C VAL A 418 -9.10 5.26 44.89
N TYR A 419 -7.94 4.65 45.09
CA TYR A 419 -7.11 4.86 46.26
C TYR A 419 -5.74 5.39 45.89
N LYS A 420 -5.10 6.05 46.86
CA LYS A 420 -3.71 6.52 46.79
C LYS A 420 -3.03 6.28 48.15
N TYR A 421 -1.75 5.95 48.13
CA TYR A 421 -0.97 5.91 49.36
C TYR A 421 -0.67 7.33 49.86
N VAL A 422 -1.00 7.58 51.13
CA VAL A 422 -0.65 8.78 51.91
C VAL A 422 -0.08 8.26 53.22
N ASP A 423 1.17 8.62 53.53
CA ASP A 423 1.89 8.15 54.74
C ASP A 423 1.80 6.62 54.95
N ASP A 424 2.11 5.86 53.89
CA ASP A 424 2.04 4.40 53.83
C ASP A 424 0.66 3.79 54.12
N LYS A 425 -0.41 4.60 54.09
CA LYS A 425 -1.80 4.16 54.20
C LYS A 425 -2.57 4.37 52.90
N LEU A 426 -3.26 3.32 52.48
CA LEU A 426 -4.13 3.36 51.31
C LEU A 426 -5.39 4.18 51.64
N THR A 427 -5.48 5.39 51.09
CA THR A 427 -6.54 6.36 51.38
C THR A 427 -7.44 6.55 50.16
N LEU A 428 -8.76 6.58 50.36
CA LEU A 428 -9.72 6.83 49.29
C LEU A 428 -9.67 8.30 48.86
N ILE A 429 -9.66 8.58 47.56
CA ILE A 429 -9.26 9.90 47.05
C ILE A 429 -10.36 10.96 47.14
N ASN A 430 -11.58 10.56 47.49
CA ASN A 430 -12.71 11.46 47.65
C ASN A 430 -13.44 11.12 48.96
N ASP A 431 -13.05 11.77 50.06
CA ASP A 431 -13.66 11.68 51.40
C ASP A 431 -15.16 12.07 51.47
N ASN A 432 -15.89 12.11 50.35
CA ASN A 432 -17.35 12.31 50.26
C ASN A 432 -18.03 11.64 49.05
N LYS A 433 -17.33 10.79 48.26
CA LYS A 433 -17.97 9.93 47.25
C LYS A 433 -17.38 8.52 47.32
N PRO A 434 -18.17 7.50 47.68
CA PRO A 434 -17.65 6.16 47.88
C PRO A 434 -17.10 5.55 46.59
N SER A 435 -17.60 5.90 45.40
CA SER A 435 -17.06 5.36 44.14
C SER A 435 -17.41 6.20 42.91
N TYR A 436 -16.69 5.99 41.81
CA TYR A 436 -17.09 6.47 40.49
C TYR A 436 -18.09 5.50 39.89
N ILE A 437 -19.24 6.01 39.43
CA ILE A 437 -20.36 5.20 38.91
C ILE A 437 -19.95 4.37 37.68
N SER A 438 -18.95 4.81 36.90
CA SER A 438 -18.46 4.07 35.73
C SER A 438 -16.98 4.32 35.42
N LYS A 439 -16.39 3.43 34.62
CA LYS A 439 -15.08 3.62 33.98
C LYS A 439 -14.99 4.92 33.17
N LEU A 440 -16.08 5.32 32.53
CA LEU A 440 -16.11 6.51 31.69
C LEU A 440 -16.12 7.81 32.51
N SER A 441 -16.85 7.84 33.63
CA SER A 441 -16.81 8.99 34.55
C SER A 441 -15.44 9.12 35.18
N LEU A 442 -14.86 8.02 35.65
CA LEU A 442 -13.49 7.99 36.17
C LEU A 442 -12.46 8.47 35.15
N SER A 443 -12.61 8.03 33.89
CA SER A 443 -11.74 8.39 32.78
C SER A 443 -11.70 9.90 32.53
N LYS A 444 -12.86 10.56 32.63
CA LYS A 444 -12.98 12.02 32.46
C LYS A 444 -12.35 12.78 33.63
N ASP A 445 -12.65 12.36 34.85
CA ASP A 445 -12.23 13.09 36.06
C ASP A 445 -10.72 13.00 36.28
N LEU A 446 -10.13 11.81 36.12
CA LEU A 446 -8.68 11.61 36.28
C LEU A 446 -7.89 11.84 34.98
N LYS A 447 -8.56 12.10 33.86
CA LYS A 447 -7.94 12.19 32.52
C LYS A 447 -7.09 10.94 32.17
N ILE A 448 -7.62 9.76 32.52
CA ILE A 448 -6.98 8.44 32.27
C ILE A 448 -7.83 7.69 31.24
N SER A 449 -7.23 7.04 30.25
CA SER A 449 -8.01 6.28 29.25
C SER A 449 -8.75 5.08 29.88
N VAL A 450 -9.93 4.75 29.38
CA VAL A 450 -10.69 3.55 29.82
C VAL A 450 -9.88 2.26 29.63
N LYS A 451 -9.06 2.18 28.58
CA LYS A 451 -8.17 1.04 28.33
C LYS A 451 -7.13 0.88 29.45
N THR A 452 -6.57 2.00 29.92
CA THR A 452 -5.64 2.02 31.05
C THR A 452 -6.35 1.63 32.33
N ILE A 453 -7.53 2.18 32.61
CA ILE A 453 -8.32 1.79 33.80
C ILE A 453 -8.57 0.28 33.81
N ASN A 454 -8.97 -0.32 32.68
CA ASN A 454 -9.16 -1.77 32.58
C ASN A 454 -7.90 -2.58 32.85
N LYS A 455 -6.72 -2.07 32.44
CA LYS A 455 -5.44 -2.76 32.65
C LYS A 455 -5.09 -2.83 34.15
N TYR A 456 -5.40 -1.79 34.91
CA TYR A 456 -4.98 -1.66 36.30
C TYR A 456 -6.09 -1.98 37.32
N LEU A 457 -7.34 -2.15 36.88
CA LEU A 457 -8.47 -2.52 37.73
C LEU A 457 -8.23 -3.88 38.39
N ASP A 458 -8.31 -3.92 39.72
CA ASP A 458 -8.12 -5.11 40.57
C ASP A 458 -6.74 -5.77 40.49
N SER A 459 -5.77 -5.13 39.81
CA SER A 459 -4.43 -5.68 39.58
C SER A 459 -3.48 -5.61 40.78
N ASN A 460 -3.83 -4.83 41.82
CA ASN A 460 -2.93 -4.37 42.87
C ASN A 460 -1.72 -3.55 42.40
N GLU A 461 -1.63 -3.22 41.11
CA GLU A 461 -0.63 -2.31 40.58
C GLU A 461 -1.19 -0.87 40.53
N SER A 462 -0.32 0.11 40.76
CA SER A 462 -0.70 1.51 40.64
C SER A 462 -0.44 2.05 39.23
N TYR A 463 -1.25 3.01 38.81
CA TYR A 463 -0.96 3.86 37.66
C TYR A 463 -1.00 5.32 38.08
N LYS A 464 0.15 5.99 37.95
CA LYS A 464 0.35 7.37 38.43
C LYS A 464 -0.01 7.56 39.92
N GLY A 465 0.27 6.54 40.73
CA GLY A 465 -0.02 6.55 42.16
C GLY A 465 -1.48 6.26 42.53
N TYR A 466 -2.33 5.92 41.55
CA TYR A 466 -3.72 5.53 41.78
C TYR A 466 -3.89 4.01 41.67
N TYR A 467 -4.69 3.45 42.59
CA TYR A 467 -5.13 2.06 42.59
C TYR A 467 -6.62 2.02 42.30
N PHE A 468 -7.04 1.10 41.43
CA PHE A 468 -8.42 0.98 40.98
C PHE A 468 -8.98 -0.36 41.42
N TYR A 469 -10.13 -0.35 42.10
CA TYR A 469 -10.81 -1.58 42.53
C TYR A 469 -12.28 -1.57 42.14
N SER A 470 -12.79 -2.74 41.72
CA SER A 470 -14.21 -2.94 41.46
C SER A 470 -15.03 -3.14 42.74
N ILE A 471 -14.35 -3.40 43.87
CA ILE A 471 -14.92 -3.60 45.21
C ILE A 471 -14.17 -2.69 46.20
N CYS A 472 -14.86 -2.21 47.25
CA CYS A 472 -14.22 -1.46 48.33
C CYS A 472 -13.17 -2.33 49.03
N LYS A 473 -11.95 -1.82 49.16
CA LYS A 473 -10.86 -2.36 49.97
C LYS A 473 -10.71 -1.62 51.30
#